data_AF-A8PBW7-F1
#
_entry.id   AF-A8PBW7-F1
#
_cell.length_a   1.000
_cell.length_b   1.000
_cell.length_c   1.000
_cell.angle_alpha   90.00
_cell.angle_beta   90.00
_cell.angle_gamma   90.00
#
_symmetry.space_group_name_H-M   'P 1'
#
loop_
_entity.id
_entity.type
_entity.pdbx_description
1 polymer ?
#
loop_
_entity_poly.entity_id
_entity_poly.type
_entity_poly.pdbx_seq_one_letter_code
_entity_poly.pdbx_strand_id
1 'polypeptide(L)'
;MTSADEPYDVNFCFPVPRKLENERLKLVPFVPSIHLQPFFTLCTQHPSIFTYLPYGPFHTLSSCSEWLEHEIQQDPGRVLFAIYDKTRRQGGDGSPGHAEEALASNDDNGLSTTEESSGNKDGAIAGAIAYINTSLPNLSTEIGCVKIFPPFQRTHVASNAVGLLLKYALELPSTSGLPSQSNIVDAASRDEFQGGLGLRRVFWQANINNTASIRLSARMGFTHEAVLRWDRVLPPWKDTASSQQTFDARNAYGNAESNQGSTSREEIAGANLYADSKLKPDQQPKGVGNGHPLRLGDLRPNCVGRDTVMLFLCWDDWEEGAREKVEGVMKRVNE
;
A
#
# COMPACT_ATOMS: atom_id res chain seq x y z
N MET A 1 -24.94 -8.77 -24.10
CA MET A 1 -24.69 -9.85 -23.14
C MET A 1 -23.20 -10.12 -23.19
N THR A 2 -22.44 -9.53 -22.27
CA THR A 2 -21.01 -9.80 -22.11
C THR A 2 -20.84 -11.21 -21.55
N SER A 3 -19.84 -11.95 -22.03
CA SER A 3 -19.59 -13.32 -21.55
C SER A 3 -19.10 -13.29 -20.11
N ALA A 4 -19.38 -14.35 -19.34
CA ALA A 4 -18.82 -14.52 -18.00
C ALA A 4 -17.29 -14.66 -17.98
N ASP A 5 -16.67 -14.85 -19.16
CA ASP A 5 -15.22 -15.05 -19.34
C ASP A 5 -14.43 -13.79 -19.71
N GLU A 6 -15.05 -12.61 -19.88
CA GLU A 6 -14.30 -11.38 -20.19
C GLU A 6 -13.57 -10.84 -18.94
N PRO A 7 -12.22 -10.83 -18.92
CA PRO A 7 -11.48 -10.39 -17.76
C PRO A 7 -11.54 -8.88 -17.61
N TYR A 8 -12.27 -8.43 -16.58
CA TYR A 8 -12.32 -7.08 -15.98
C TYR A 8 -11.56 -5.99 -16.77
N ASP A 9 -12.31 -5.10 -17.41
CA ASP A 9 -11.72 -3.98 -18.14
C ASP A 9 -11.15 -2.94 -17.17
N VAL A 10 -9.82 -2.94 -17.05
CA VAL A 10 -9.09 -2.02 -16.16
C VAL A 10 -9.00 -0.65 -16.83
N ASN A 11 -9.81 0.30 -16.36
CA ASN A 11 -9.69 1.71 -16.74
C ASN A 11 -8.40 2.34 -16.16
N PHE A 12 -7.27 2.19 -16.87
CA PHE A 12 -5.98 2.80 -16.51
C PHE A 12 -5.28 3.35 -17.76
N CYS A 13 -4.58 4.47 -17.63
CA CYS A 13 -3.97 5.21 -18.74
C CYS A 13 -2.69 4.60 -19.32
N PHE A 14 -2.25 3.45 -18.79
CA PHE A 14 -1.14 2.64 -19.29
C PHE A 14 -1.58 1.17 -19.40
N PRO A 15 -0.86 0.31 -20.15
CA PRO A 15 -1.08 -1.14 -20.09
C PRO A 15 -1.08 -1.67 -18.65
N VAL A 16 -1.92 -2.66 -18.39
CA VAL A 16 -1.98 -3.36 -17.10
C VAL A 16 -1.83 -4.86 -17.36
N PRO A 17 -0.78 -5.51 -16.84
CA PRO A 17 -0.57 -6.93 -17.03
C PRO A 17 -1.54 -7.72 -16.15
N ARG A 18 -1.93 -8.92 -16.59
CA ARG A 18 -2.82 -9.80 -15.81
C ARG A 18 -2.24 -10.17 -14.44
N LYS A 19 -0.91 -10.18 -14.31
CA LYS A 19 -0.17 -10.38 -13.06
C LYS A 19 1.22 -9.75 -13.11
N LEU A 20 1.73 -9.39 -11.94
CA LEU A 20 3.17 -9.19 -11.68
C LEU A 20 3.56 -10.15 -10.57
N GLU A 21 4.58 -10.98 -10.76
CA GLU A 21 4.93 -11.98 -9.74
C GLU A 21 6.43 -12.27 -9.62
N ASN A 22 6.77 -12.89 -8.50
CA ASN A 22 8.01 -13.62 -8.31
C ASN A 22 7.71 -14.95 -7.57
N GLU A 23 8.74 -15.62 -7.06
CA GLU A 23 8.58 -16.90 -6.33
C GLU A 23 7.64 -16.80 -5.12
N ARG A 24 7.66 -15.66 -4.41
CA ARG A 24 7.00 -15.48 -3.10
C ARG A 24 5.73 -14.63 -3.14
N LEU A 25 5.54 -13.80 -4.16
CA LEU A 25 4.43 -12.85 -4.24
C LEU A 25 3.80 -12.80 -5.63
N LYS A 26 2.49 -12.60 -5.68
CA LYS A 26 1.76 -12.22 -6.90
C LYS A 26 0.91 -10.98 -6.65
N LEU A 27 0.97 -10.03 -7.58
CA LEU A 27 0.03 -8.92 -7.71
C LEU A 27 -0.89 -9.22 -8.90
N VAL A 28 -2.19 -9.01 -8.74
CA VAL A 28 -3.18 -9.07 -9.83
C VAL A 28 -4.07 -7.83 -9.78
N PRO A 29 -4.58 -7.31 -10.91
CA PRO A 29 -5.55 -6.22 -10.91
C PRO A 29 -6.76 -6.55 -10.01
N PHE A 30 -7.21 -5.56 -9.23
CA PHE A 30 -8.28 -5.76 -8.26
C PHE A 30 -9.64 -5.85 -8.97
N VAL A 31 -10.02 -7.07 -9.35
CA VAL A 31 -11.36 -7.40 -9.87
C VAL A 31 -12.38 -7.42 -8.72
N PRO A 32 -13.44 -6.59 -8.71
CA PRO A 32 -14.37 -6.49 -7.58
C PRO A 32 -15.10 -7.80 -7.26
N SER A 33 -15.60 -8.52 -8.29
CA SER A 33 -16.34 -9.77 -8.13
C SER A 33 -15.54 -10.91 -7.50
N ILE A 34 -14.20 -10.83 -7.55
CA ILE A 34 -13.28 -11.80 -6.95
C ILE A 34 -12.80 -11.31 -5.58
N HIS A 35 -12.38 -10.04 -5.50
CA HIS A 35 -11.58 -9.56 -4.38
C HIS A 35 -12.34 -8.75 -3.34
N LEU A 36 -13.47 -8.10 -3.68
CA LEU A 36 -14.10 -7.11 -2.80
C LEU A 36 -14.56 -7.71 -1.46
N GLN A 37 -15.28 -8.83 -1.49
CA GLN A 37 -15.77 -9.50 -0.29
C GLN A 37 -14.64 -9.97 0.66
N PRO A 38 -13.64 -10.77 0.22
CA PRO A 38 -12.57 -11.20 1.12
C PRO A 38 -11.68 -10.03 1.58
N PHE A 39 -11.44 -9.03 0.73
CA PHE A 39 -10.72 -7.81 1.11
C PHE A 39 -11.46 -7.01 2.19
N PHE A 40 -12.79 -6.85 2.06
CA PHE A 40 -13.62 -6.18 3.06
C PHE A 40 -13.60 -6.92 4.40
N THR A 41 -13.73 -8.25 4.41
CA THR A 41 -13.62 -9.09 5.62
C THR A 41 -12.29 -8.88 6.35
N LEU A 42 -11.17 -8.85 5.62
CA LEU A 42 -9.85 -8.60 6.22
C LEU A 42 -9.69 -7.14 6.70
N CYS A 43 -10.35 -6.18 6.04
CA CYS A 43 -10.37 -4.78 6.49
C CYS A 43 -11.14 -4.57 7.79
N THR A 44 -12.26 -5.26 8.00
CA THR A 44 -13.05 -5.15 9.25
C THR A 44 -12.40 -5.88 10.42
N GLN A 45 -11.66 -6.96 10.16
CA GLN A 45 -10.80 -7.63 11.15
C GLN A 45 -9.59 -6.78 11.56
N HIS A 46 -9.14 -5.86 10.70
CA HIS A 46 -7.90 -5.11 10.88
C HIS A 46 -8.05 -3.60 10.63
N PRO A 47 -8.95 -2.89 11.33
CA PRO A 47 -9.24 -1.48 11.05
C PRO A 47 -8.03 -0.54 11.25
N SER A 48 -7.03 -0.95 12.04
CA SER A 48 -5.80 -0.19 12.27
C SER A 48 -4.94 0.02 11.02
N ILE A 49 -5.13 -0.77 9.94
CA ILE A 49 -4.44 -0.54 8.65
C ILE A 49 -4.82 0.82 8.03
N PHE A 50 -6.00 1.36 8.38
CA PHE A 50 -6.46 2.65 7.89
C PHE A 50 -5.87 3.84 8.65
N THR A 51 -5.17 3.65 9.78
CA THR A 51 -4.72 4.73 10.70
C THR A 51 -4.21 5.97 9.94
N TYR A 52 -3.20 5.82 9.08
CA TYR A 52 -2.59 6.93 8.34
C TYR A 52 -3.18 7.20 6.93
N LEU A 53 -4.20 6.45 6.51
CA LEU A 53 -4.91 6.67 5.25
C LEU A 53 -5.97 7.78 5.43
N PRO A 54 -6.23 8.60 4.39
CA PRO A 54 -7.19 9.71 4.46
C PRO A 54 -8.67 9.26 4.43
N TYR A 55 -8.92 7.96 4.30
CA TYR A 55 -10.23 7.33 4.21
C TYR A 55 -10.32 6.11 5.14
N GLY A 56 -11.52 5.55 5.26
CA GLY A 56 -11.81 4.35 6.05
C GLY A 56 -11.78 4.58 7.58
N PRO A 57 -11.94 3.50 8.37
CA PRO A 57 -12.24 2.13 7.93
C PRO A 57 -13.62 2.00 7.26
N PHE A 58 -13.84 0.93 6.51
CA PHE A 58 -15.15 0.65 5.90
C PHE A 58 -16.03 -0.12 6.89
N HIS A 59 -17.29 0.30 7.03
CA HIS A 59 -18.24 -0.33 7.96
C HIS A 59 -19.22 -1.29 7.27
N THR A 60 -19.43 -1.13 5.96
CA THR A 60 -20.28 -2.00 5.13
C THR A 60 -19.58 -2.36 3.83
N LEU A 61 -19.94 -3.50 3.24
CA LEU A 61 -19.45 -3.90 1.93
C LEU A 61 -19.74 -2.82 0.87
N SER A 62 -20.94 -2.23 0.90
CA SER A 62 -21.35 -1.12 0.03
C SER A 62 -20.39 0.07 0.13
N SER A 63 -20.05 0.52 1.35
CA SER A 63 -19.09 1.63 1.54
C SER A 63 -17.68 1.32 1.02
N CYS A 64 -17.28 0.04 1.01
CA CYS A 64 -16.02 -0.39 0.41
C CYS A 64 -16.11 -0.47 -1.13
N SER A 65 -17.28 -0.83 -1.68
CA SER A 65 -17.57 -0.87 -3.11
C SER A 65 -17.63 0.53 -3.72
N GLU A 66 -18.38 1.43 -3.09
CA GLU A 66 -18.51 2.85 -3.47
C GLU A 66 -17.14 3.53 -3.46
N TRP A 67 -16.31 3.27 -2.43
CA TRP A 67 -14.94 3.74 -2.41
C TRP A 67 -14.11 3.18 -3.58
N LEU A 68 -14.19 1.87 -3.85
CA LEU A 68 -13.42 1.28 -4.95
C LEU A 68 -13.82 1.88 -6.30
N GLU A 69 -15.12 2.04 -6.55
CA GLU A 69 -15.65 2.61 -7.79
C GLU A 69 -15.19 4.06 -7.97
N HIS A 70 -15.50 4.93 -7.01
CA HIS A 70 -15.26 6.37 -7.14
C HIS A 70 -13.79 6.78 -6.94
N GLU A 71 -13.05 6.15 -6.03
CA GLU A 71 -11.65 6.52 -5.74
C GLU A 71 -10.61 5.72 -6.53
N ILE A 72 -10.99 4.69 -7.30
CA ILE A 72 -10.06 3.93 -8.14
C ILE A 72 -10.61 3.76 -9.56
N GLN A 73 -11.76 3.12 -9.74
CA GLN A 73 -12.17 2.62 -11.07
C GLN A 73 -12.60 3.72 -12.05
N GLN A 74 -13.14 4.83 -11.55
CA GLN A 74 -13.55 5.97 -12.38
C GLN A 74 -12.38 6.88 -12.82
N ASP A 75 -11.19 6.77 -12.20
CA ASP A 75 -10.02 7.61 -12.48
C ASP A 75 -8.96 6.82 -13.28
N PRO A 76 -8.74 7.08 -14.58
CA PRO A 76 -7.72 6.40 -15.38
C PRO A 76 -6.28 6.66 -14.91
N GLY A 77 -6.06 7.61 -13.99
CA GLY A 77 -4.81 7.81 -13.28
C GLY A 77 -4.56 6.80 -12.14
N ARG A 78 -5.45 5.83 -11.90
CA ARG A 78 -5.39 4.89 -10.77
C ARG A 78 -5.63 3.44 -11.19
N VAL A 79 -4.92 2.50 -10.57
CA VAL A 79 -5.21 1.07 -10.63
C VAL A 79 -4.81 0.40 -9.31
N LEU A 80 -5.75 -0.35 -8.72
CA LEU A 80 -5.52 -1.14 -7.52
C LEU A 80 -5.17 -2.59 -7.89
N PHE A 81 -4.23 -3.17 -7.17
CA PHE A 81 -3.84 -4.57 -7.24
C PHE A 81 -4.12 -5.28 -5.92
N ALA A 82 -4.65 -6.50 -5.99
CA ALA A 82 -4.68 -7.42 -4.86
C ALA A 82 -3.31 -8.09 -4.68
N ILE A 83 -2.84 -8.20 -3.44
CA ILE A 83 -1.56 -8.84 -3.09
C ILE A 83 -1.82 -10.25 -2.59
N TYR A 84 -1.20 -11.24 -3.22
CA TYR A 84 -1.19 -12.63 -2.80
C TYR A 84 0.23 -13.03 -2.33
N ASP A 85 0.31 -13.56 -1.11
CA ASP A 85 1.50 -14.21 -0.57
C ASP A 85 1.49 -15.70 -0.94
N LYS A 86 2.37 -16.08 -1.87
CA LYS A 86 2.48 -17.44 -2.41
C LYS A 86 3.06 -18.43 -1.38
N THR A 87 3.71 -17.93 -0.32
CA THR A 87 4.30 -18.79 0.72
C THR A 87 3.28 -19.22 1.79
N ARG A 88 2.02 -18.79 1.70
CA ARG A 88 0.95 -19.18 2.63
C ARG A 88 -0.29 -19.68 1.87
N ARG A 89 -0.87 -20.79 2.33
CA ARG A 89 -2.15 -21.30 1.83
C ARG A 89 -3.31 -20.48 2.41
N GLN A 90 -4.41 -20.35 1.67
CA GLN A 90 -5.66 -19.82 2.25
C GLN A 90 -6.19 -20.79 3.32
N GLY A 91 -6.73 -20.25 4.42
CA GLY A 91 -7.35 -21.03 5.50
C GLY A 91 -6.48 -21.30 6.73
N GLY A 92 -5.18 -21.00 6.70
CA GLY A 92 -4.36 -20.98 7.91
C GLY A 92 -4.72 -19.78 8.80
N ASP A 93 -4.90 -20.01 10.10
CA ASP A 93 -5.37 -19.05 11.13
C ASP A 93 -4.41 -17.89 11.46
N GLY A 94 -3.43 -17.62 10.60
CA GLY A 94 -2.38 -16.63 10.82
C GLY A 94 -1.23 -17.11 11.70
N SER A 95 -1.29 -18.32 12.27
CA SER A 95 -0.16 -18.92 12.97
C SER A 95 1.02 -19.17 12.01
N PRO A 96 2.28 -19.05 12.46
CA PRO A 96 3.42 -19.55 11.71
C PRO A 96 3.29 -21.07 11.61
N GLY A 97 3.01 -21.58 10.42
CA GLY A 97 3.03 -23.02 10.18
C GLY A 97 4.45 -23.53 10.38
N HIS A 98 4.70 -24.26 11.46
CA HIS A 98 5.88 -25.08 11.58
C HIS A 98 5.93 -26.04 10.38
N ALA A 99 7.00 -25.96 9.61
CA ALA A 99 7.26 -26.91 8.54
C ALA A 99 7.74 -28.22 9.19
N GLU A 100 6.79 -29.04 9.64
CA GLU A 100 7.05 -30.32 10.29
C GLU A 100 6.50 -31.48 9.43
N GLU A 101 7.20 -32.59 9.51
CA GLU A 101 7.35 -33.61 8.48
C GLU A 101 6.04 -34.31 8.10
N ALA A 102 5.77 -34.39 6.79
CA ALA A 102 4.80 -35.33 6.25
C ALA A 102 5.40 -36.75 6.22
N LEU A 103 5.46 -37.39 7.39
CA LEU A 103 5.72 -38.83 7.50
C LEU A 103 4.56 -39.61 6.87
N ALA A 104 4.90 -40.50 5.93
CA ALA A 104 3.92 -41.28 5.21
C ALA A 104 3.30 -42.37 6.09
N SER A 105 2.00 -42.29 6.34
CA SER A 105 1.16 -43.41 6.78
C SER A 105 0.18 -43.75 5.67
N ASN A 106 0.43 -44.87 4.98
CA ASN A 106 -0.57 -45.47 4.11
C ASN A 106 -1.70 -46.03 4.98
N ASP A 107 -2.93 -45.61 4.76
CA ASP A 107 -4.10 -46.42 5.06
C ASP A 107 -5.15 -46.22 3.96
N ASP A 108 -5.54 -47.33 3.36
CA ASP A 108 -6.53 -47.41 2.29
C ASP A 108 -7.91 -47.66 2.89
N ASN A 109 -8.86 -46.76 2.65
CA ASN A 109 -10.27 -47.11 2.54
C ASN A 109 -11.07 -45.96 1.90
N GLY A 110 -11.72 -46.24 0.78
CA GLY A 110 -12.39 -45.22 -0.01
C GLY A 110 -13.81 -44.87 0.46
N LEU A 111 -14.15 -43.59 0.35
CA LEU A 111 -15.46 -43.19 -0.16
C LEU A 111 -15.33 -41.89 -0.97
N SER A 112 -15.48 -42.02 -2.28
CA SER A 112 -15.29 -40.92 -3.24
C SER A 112 -16.50 -39.97 -3.28
N THR A 113 -16.46 -38.90 -2.50
CA THR A 113 -17.26 -37.69 -2.72
C THR A 113 -16.33 -36.47 -2.79
N THR A 114 -15.59 -36.37 -3.89
CA THR A 114 -14.73 -35.21 -4.17
C THR A 114 -15.57 -34.04 -4.68
N GLU A 115 -16.18 -33.29 -3.75
CA GLU A 115 -16.29 -31.85 -3.99
C GLU A 115 -14.86 -31.29 -3.93
N GLU A 116 -14.28 -31.03 -5.10
CA GLU A 116 -13.01 -30.31 -5.19
C GLU A 116 -13.21 -28.88 -4.70
N SER A 117 -13.04 -28.70 -3.38
CA SER A 117 -12.63 -27.44 -2.78
C SER A 117 -11.32 -27.03 -3.44
N SER A 118 -11.44 -26.27 -4.53
CA SER A 118 -10.36 -25.77 -5.36
C SER A 118 -9.60 -24.69 -4.61
N GLY A 119 -8.85 -25.12 -3.59
CA GLY A 119 -8.03 -24.28 -2.74
C GLY A 119 -7.18 -23.36 -3.62
N ASN A 120 -7.39 -22.06 -3.47
CA ASN A 120 -6.88 -21.08 -4.42
C ASN A 120 -5.36 -21.21 -4.56
N LYS A 121 -4.90 -21.64 -5.74
CA LYS A 121 -3.50 -21.93 -6.07
C LYS A 121 -2.58 -20.71 -5.99
N ASP A 122 -3.17 -19.52 -5.86
CA ASP A 122 -2.47 -18.23 -5.83
C ASP A 122 -1.88 -17.84 -4.48
N GLY A 123 -2.28 -18.52 -3.39
CA GLY A 123 -1.85 -18.21 -2.02
C GLY A 123 -2.84 -17.32 -1.25
N ALA A 124 -2.37 -16.78 -0.12
CA ALA A 124 -3.21 -16.01 0.81
C ALA A 124 -3.25 -14.52 0.46
N ILE A 125 -4.44 -13.89 0.55
CA ILE A 125 -4.59 -12.44 0.34
C ILE A 125 -3.88 -11.70 1.48
N ALA A 126 -2.77 -11.04 1.15
CA ALA A 126 -1.90 -10.35 2.09
C ALA A 126 -2.17 -8.85 2.19
N GLY A 127 -2.91 -8.28 1.24
CA GLY A 127 -3.18 -6.85 1.19
C GLY A 127 -3.63 -6.33 -0.17
N ALA A 128 -3.53 -5.02 -0.35
CA ALA A 128 -3.71 -4.33 -1.62
C ALA A 128 -2.74 -3.15 -1.78
N ILE A 129 -2.34 -2.85 -3.01
CA ILE A 129 -1.39 -1.78 -3.38
C ILE A 129 -1.85 -1.15 -4.71
N ALA A 130 -1.59 0.13 -4.95
CA ALA A 130 -2.05 0.80 -6.17
C ALA A 130 -0.97 1.64 -6.85
N TYR A 131 -1.13 1.84 -8.15
CA TYR A 131 -0.73 3.10 -8.76
C TYR A 131 -1.85 4.12 -8.58
N ILE A 132 -1.50 5.35 -8.19
CA ILE A 132 -2.42 6.49 -8.15
C ILE A 132 -1.71 7.75 -8.67
N ASN A 133 -2.46 8.84 -8.89
CA ASN A 133 -1.92 10.11 -9.37
C ASN A 133 -1.04 9.97 -10.63
N THR A 134 -1.39 9.02 -11.48
CA THR A 134 -0.63 8.67 -12.68
C THR A 134 -0.83 9.73 -13.76
N SER A 135 0.26 10.14 -14.40
CA SER A 135 0.26 11.16 -15.43
C SER A 135 0.92 10.61 -16.70
N LEU A 136 0.09 10.24 -17.68
CA LEU A 136 0.53 9.79 -18.99
C LEU A 136 1.43 10.84 -19.69
N PRO A 137 1.10 12.15 -19.75
CA PRO A 137 1.95 13.14 -20.41
C PRO A 137 3.33 13.34 -19.75
N ASN A 138 3.44 13.11 -18.43
CA ASN A 138 4.68 13.31 -17.67
C ASN A 138 5.44 12.01 -17.40
N LEU A 139 4.92 10.86 -17.86
CA LEU A 139 5.47 9.52 -17.61
C LEU A 139 5.79 9.30 -16.13
N SER A 140 4.81 9.49 -15.24
CA SER A 140 5.02 9.38 -13.79
C SER A 140 3.83 8.81 -13.03
N THR A 141 4.07 8.10 -11.93
CA THR A 141 3.03 7.50 -11.08
C THR A 141 3.38 7.55 -9.58
N GLU A 142 2.39 7.53 -8.70
CA GLU A 142 2.58 7.29 -7.27
C GLU A 142 2.36 5.80 -6.95
N ILE A 143 3.23 5.18 -6.15
CA ILE A 143 2.88 3.93 -5.47
C ILE A 143 2.14 4.31 -4.18
N GLY A 144 0.84 4.03 -4.16
CA GLY A 144 -0.08 4.50 -3.14
C GLY A 144 -1.05 3.44 -2.64
N CYS A 145 -1.98 3.87 -1.79
CA CYS A 145 -3.02 3.03 -1.19
C CYS A 145 -2.51 1.71 -0.55
N VAL A 146 -1.25 1.67 -0.11
CA VAL A 146 -0.59 0.46 0.41
C VAL A 146 -1.25 -0.01 1.71
N LYS A 147 -1.83 -1.21 1.70
CA LYS A 147 -2.50 -1.85 2.83
C LYS A 147 -1.98 -3.28 2.95
N ILE A 148 -1.15 -3.55 3.96
CA ILE A 148 -0.65 -4.91 4.28
C ILE A 148 -1.35 -5.36 5.56
N PHE A 149 -2.05 -6.49 5.53
CA PHE A 149 -2.77 -6.99 6.70
C PHE A 149 -1.78 -7.45 7.79
N PRO A 150 -2.09 -7.29 9.08
CA PRO A 150 -1.16 -7.52 10.19
C PRO A 150 -0.39 -8.85 10.16
N PRO A 151 -0.98 -10.02 9.81
CA PRO A 151 -0.24 -11.28 9.71
C PRO A 151 0.90 -11.29 8.68
N PHE A 152 0.91 -10.33 7.74
CA PHE A 152 1.88 -10.16 6.66
C PHE A 152 2.74 -8.90 6.82
N GLN A 153 2.58 -8.15 7.91
CA GLN A 153 3.46 -7.02 8.22
C GLN A 153 4.81 -7.53 8.74
N ARG A 154 5.88 -6.78 8.48
CA ARG A 154 7.27 -7.13 8.82
C ARG A 154 7.80 -8.41 8.13
N THR A 155 7.10 -8.94 7.12
CA THR A 155 7.57 -10.04 6.26
C THR A 155 8.13 -9.50 4.92
N HIS A 156 8.41 -10.41 3.97
CA HIS A 156 8.78 -10.10 2.60
C HIS A 156 7.72 -9.29 1.82
N VAL A 157 6.44 -9.38 2.21
CA VAL A 157 5.28 -8.95 1.41
C VAL A 157 5.36 -7.49 0.97
N ALA A 158 5.56 -6.56 1.91
CA ALA A 158 5.53 -5.13 1.60
C ALA A 158 6.63 -4.72 0.60
N SER A 159 7.87 -5.16 0.86
CA SER A 159 9.02 -4.85 0.00
C SER A 159 8.89 -5.51 -1.39
N ASN A 160 8.34 -6.72 -1.47
CA ASN A 160 8.14 -7.40 -2.74
C ASN A 160 7.01 -6.77 -3.56
N ALA A 161 5.91 -6.34 -2.93
CA ALA A 161 4.83 -5.64 -3.61
C ALA A 161 5.29 -4.31 -4.22
N VAL A 162 6.02 -3.50 -3.44
CA VAL A 162 6.59 -2.24 -3.92
C VAL A 162 7.63 -2.49 -5.01
N GLY A 163 8.50 -3.48 -4.85
CA GLY A 163 9.56 -3.77 -5.83
C GLY A 163 9.04 -4.32 -7.16
N LEU A 164 7.99 -5.15 -7.15
CA LEU A 164 7.31 -5.58 -8.39
C LEU A 164 6.69 -4.40 -9.15
N LEU A 165 6.07 -3.45 -8.45
CA LEU A 165 5.61 -2.22 -9.08
C LEU A 165 6.77 -1.35 -9.58
N LEU A 166 7.81 -1.11 -8.77
CA LEU A 166 8.97 -0.32 -9.21
C LEU A 166 9.60 -0.87 -10.50
N LYS A 167 9.82 -2.19 -10.58
CA LYS A 167 10.29 -2.83 -11.82
C LYS A 167 9.30 -2.60 -12.97
N TYR A 168 7.99 -2.79 -12.75
CA TYR A 168 7.02 -2.56 -13.82
C TYR A 168 6.93 -1.09 -14.27
N ALA A 169 7.11 -0.13 -13.37
CA ALA A 169 7.09 1.30 -13.70
C ALA A 169 8.35 1.75 -14.44
N LEU A 170 9.54 1.40 -13.94
CA LEU A 170 10.81 2.02 -14.32
C LEU A 170 11.60 1.23 -15.38
N GLU A 171 11.39 -0.09 -15.50
CA GLU A 171 11.99 -0.84 -16.60
C GLU A 171 11.41 -0.39 -17.95
N LEU A 172 12.24 -0.38 -18.98
CA LEU A 172 11.79 -0.08 -20.35
C LEU A 172 10.86 -1.19 -20.88
N PRO A 173 9.96 -0.87 -21.83
CA PRO A 173 9.24 -1.89 -22.60
C PRO A 173 10.22 -2.81 -23.33
N SER A 174 9.98 -4.12 -23.37
CA SER A 174 10.89 -5.01 -24.11
C SER A 174 10.71 -4.79 -25.60
N THR A 175 11.82 -4.54 -26.30
CA THR A 175 11.81 -4.37 -27.77
C THR A 175 11.40 -5.63 -28.53
N SER A 176 11.41 -6.79 -27.89
CA SER A 176 10.99 -8.09 -28.43
C SER A 176 9.48 -8.26 -28.63
N GLY A 177 8.66 -7.23 -28.37
CA GLY A 177 7.20 -7.29 -28.52
C GLY A 177 6.57 -5.97 -29.00
N LEU A 178 7.32 -5.04 -29.57
CA LEU A 178 6.77 -3.80 -30.11
C LEU A 178 5.87 -4.10 -31.33
N PRO A 179 4.56 -3.77 -31.28
CA PRO A 179 3.77 -3.67 -32.50
C PRO A 179 4.34 -2.56 -33.37
N SER A 180 4.33 -2.74 -34.69
CA SER A 180 4.47 -1.60 -35.60
C SER A 180 3.37 -0.56 -35.31
N GLN A 181 3.61 0.71 -35.65
CA GLN A 181 2.84 1.89 -35.22
C GLN A 181 1.31 1.91 -35.56
N SER A 182 0.74 0.83 -36.08
CA SER A 182 -0.71 0.65 -36.20
C SER A 182 -1.35 0.31 -34.85
N ASN A 183 -2.00 1.30 -34.25
CA ASN A 183 -2.84 1.12 -33.07
C ASN A 183 -3.98 0.12 -33.33
N ILE A 184 -3.97 -0.99 -32.61
CA ILE A 184 -5.09 -1.62 -31.88
C ILE A 184 -4.44 -2.74 -31.05
N VAL A 185 -4.51 -2.65 -29.72
CA VAL A 185 -4.07 -3.73 -28.83
C VAL A 185 -5.28 -4.62 -28.52
N ASP A 186 -5.45 -5.67 -29.33
CA ASP A 186 -6.49 -6.67 -29.08
C ASP A 186 -6.30 -7.32 -27.71
N ALA A 187 -7.38 -7.62 -27.00
CA ALA A 187 -7.33 -8.13 -25.62
C ALA A 187 -6.52 -9.44 -25.44
N ALA A 188 -6.28 -10.17 -26.54
CA ALA A 188 -5.40 -11.33 -26.59
C ALA A 188 -3.91 -11.01 -26.36
N SER A 189 -3.43 -9.81 -26.71
CA SER A 189 -2.02 -9.43 -26.55
C SER A 189 -1.61 -9.12 -25.10
N ARG A 190 -2.56 -9.13 -24.15
CA ARG A 190 -2.31 -8.88 -22.71
C ARG A 190 -1.48 -9.98 -22.02
N ASP A 191 -1.32 -11.17 -22.62
CA ASP A 191 -0.45 -12.24 -22.09
C ASP A 191 1.03 -12.07 -22.50
N GLU A 192 1.35 -11.25 -23.51
CA GLU A 192 2.70 -11.10 -24.07
C GLU A 192 3.37 -9.76 -23.74
N PHE A 193 2.82 -8.96 -22.81
CA PHE A 193 3.48 -7.70 -22.40
C PHE A 193 4.76 -8.00 -21.59
N GLN A 194 5.88 -8.08 -22.29
CA GLN A 194 7.21 -8.28 -21.73
C GLN A 194 7.87 -6.92 -21.43
N GLY A 195 8.36 -6.71 -20.21
CA GLY A 195 9.06 -5.47 -19.81
C GLY A 195 8.23 -4.56 -18.91
N GLY A 196 8.68 -3.31 -18.74
CA GLY A 196 8.00 -2.28 -17.95
C GLY A 196 7.40 -1.16 -18.80
N LEU A 197 6.99 -0.09 -18.12
CA LEU A 197 6.31 1.08 -18.71
C LEU A 197 7.28 2.19 -19.18
N GLY A 198 8.55 2.15 -18.79
CA GLY A 198 9.52 3.22 -19.09
C GLY A 198 9.15 4.57 -18.49
N LEU A 199 8.55 4.60 -17.30
CA LEU A 199 8.20 5.84 -16.60
C LEU A 199 9.47 6.56 -16.12
N ARG A 200 9.43 7.89 -16.12
CA ARG A 200 10.54 8.75 -15.68
C ARG A 200 10.63 8.90 -14.17
N ARG A 201 9.51 8.74 -13.45
CA ARG A 201 9.44 9.03 -12.01
C ARG A 201 8.34 8.24 -11.32
N VAL A 202 8.71 7.53 -10.26
CA VAL A 202 7.77 7.01 -9.26
C VAL A 202 7.85 7.87 -8.02
N PHE A 203 6.72 8.13 -7.36
CA PHE A 203 6.70 8.85 -6.09
C PHE A 203 5.87 8.16 -5.01
N TRP A 204 6.02 8.63 -3.78
CA TRP A 204 5.46 8.04 -2.58
C TRP A 204 5.00 9.14 -1.63
N GLN A 205 3.76 9.07 -1.17
CA GLN A 205 3.21 9.98 -0.17
C GLN A 205 2.95 9.27 1.16
N ALA A 206 3.48 9.82 2.25
CA ALA A 206 3.20 9.35 3.60
C ALA A 206 2.68 10.49 4.48
N ASN A 207 1.80 10.19 5.44
CA ASN A 207 1.61 11.10 6.58
C ASN A 207 2.97 11.21 7.30
N ILE A 208 3.38 12.42 7.70
CA ILE A 208 4.69 12.64 8.34
C ILE A 208 4.90 11.81 9.62
N ASN A 209 3.83 11.42 10.30
CA ASN A 209 3.87 10.55 11.49
C ASN A 209 3.92 9.03 11.14
N ASN A 210 3.79 8.65 9.87
CA ASN A 210 3.86 7.25 9.43
C ASN A 210 5.31 6.83 9.15
N THR A 211 6.13 6.79 10.20
CA THR A 211 7.55 6.41 10.15
C THR A 211 7.78 5.03 9.51
N ALA A 212 6.83 4.09 9.63
CA ALA A 212 6.93 2.77 9.01
C ALA A 212 6.84 2.83 7.47
N SER A 213 5.92 3.64 6.93
CA SER A 213 5.78 3.90 5.50
C SER A 213 7.02 4.62 4.94
N ILE A 214 7.49 5.66 5.63
CA ILE A 214 8.69 6.43 5.25
C ILE A 214 9.95 5.54 5.24
N ARG A 215 10.13 4.69 6.25
CA ARG A 215 11.25 3.72 6.30
C ARG A 215 11.15 2.62 5.24
N LEU A 216 9.95 2.27 4.78
CA LEU A 216 9.77 1.34 3.66
C LEU A 216 10.22 2.00 2.35
N SER A 217 9.73 3.20 2.02
CA SER A 217 10.10 3.87 0.77
C SER A 217 11.61 4.15 0.67
N ALA A 218 12.23 4.72 1.71
CA ALA A 218 13.69 4.96 1.72
C ALA A 218 14.53 3.68 1.55
N ARG A 219 14.08 2.56 2.13
CA ARG A 219 14.72 1.25 1.93
C ARG A 219 14.56 0.75 0.49
N MET A 220 13.44 1.06 -0.15
CA MET A 220 13.12 0.72 -1.55
C MET A 220 13.71 1.72 -2.57
N GLY A 221 14.66 2.58 -2.17
CA GLY A 221 15.38 3.46 -3.11
C GLY A 221 14.93 4.91 -3.12
N PHE A 222 13.72 5.23 -2.64
CA PHE A 222 13.17 6.59 -2.72
C PHE A 222 13.97 7.61 -1.88
N THR A 223 14.19 8.79 -2.46
CA THR A 223 14.82 9.96 -1.84
C THR A 223 13.75 10.93 -1.35
N HIS A 224 13.95 11.55 -0.18
CA HIS A 224 13.06 12.59 0.35
C HIS A 224 13.33 13.94 -0.33
N GLU A 225 12.29 14.60 -0.85
CA GLU A 225 12.42 15.93 -1.46
C GLU A 225 11.62 17.02 -0.73
N ALA A 226 10.44 16.73 -0.18
CA ALA A 226 9.56 17.77 0.36
C ALA A 226 8.61 17.32 1.47
N VAL A 227 8.24 18.28 2.33
CA VAL A 227 7.10 18.19 3.26
C VAL A 227 6.03 19.18 2.85
N LEU A 228 4.88 18.66 2.40
CA LEU A 228 3.68 19.44 2.12
C LEU A 228 2.90 19.64 3.42
N ARG A 229 3.00 20.83 4.00
CA ARG A 229 2.21 21.22 5.18
C ARG A 229 0.75 21.45 4.79
N TRP A 230 -0.20 20.97 5.59
CA TRP A 230 -1.64 21.08 5.34
C TRP A 230 -2.09 20.48 3.98
N ASP A 231 -1.38 19.46 3.50
CA ASP A 231 -1.64 18.75 2.22
C ASP A 231 -3.08 18.22 2.12
N ARG A 232 -3.62 17.66 3.21
CA ARG A 232 -4.93 17.00 3.19
C ARG A 232 -5.79 17.39 4.37
N VAL A 233 -7.08 17.61 4.12
CA VAL A 233 -8.11 17.69 5.17
C VAL A 233 -8.57 16.26 5.49
N LEU A 234 -8.41 15.82 6.73
CA LEU A 234 -8.86 14.49 7.16
C LEU A 234 -10.34 14.51 7.60
N PRO A 235 -11.13 13.45 7.35
CA PRO A 235 -12.48 13.33 7.88
C PRO A 235 -12.55 13.43 9.42
N PRO A 236 -13.63 13.96 10.02
CA PRO A 236 -13.70 14.24 11.47
C PRO A 236 -13.40 13.04 12.37
N TRP A 237 -13.85 11.84 11.98
CA TRP A 237 -13.64 10.60 12.74
C TRP A 237 -12.19 10.09 12.74
N LYS A 238 -11.30 10.68 11.94
CA LYS A 238 -9.89 10.28 11.89
C LYS A 238 -9.11 10.75 13.11
N ASP A 239 -9.49 11.86 13.72
CA ASP A 239 -8.73 12.51 14.79
C ASP A 239 -9.32 12.26 16.18
N THR A 240 -9.68 11.01 16.47
CA THR A 240 -10.24 10.62 17.77
C THR A 240 -9.28 10.80 18.95
N ALA A 241 -8.00 11.12 18.70
CA ALA A 241 -7.06 11.57 19.71
C ALA A 241 -7.38 12.97 20.28
N SER A 242 -8.00 13.89 19.50
CA SER A 242 -8.44 15.20 19.98
C SER A 242 -9.90 15.23 20.44
N SER A 243 -10.70 14.24 20.02
CA SER A 243 -12.11 14.12 20.41
C SER A 243 -12.32 13.95 21.93
N GLN A 244 -11.30 13.51 22.66
CA GLN A 244 -11.34 13.45 24.13
C GLN A 244 -11.09 14.82 24.78
N GLN A 245 -10.28 15.69 24.17
CA GLN A 245 -9.94 17.02 24.72
C GLN A 245 -11.07 18.04 24.63
N THR A 246 -12.06 17.85 23.75
CA THR A 246 -13.21 18.76 23.64
C THR A 246 -14.21 18.62 24.79
N PHE A 247 -14.15 17.55 25.59
CA PHE A 247 -14.88 17.45 26.85
C PHE A 247 -14.13 18.11 28.02
N ASP A 248 -12.80 17.97 28.08
CA ASP A 248 -11.98 18.46 29.20
C ASP A 248 -11.66 19.97 29.12
N ALA A 249 -11.70 20.56 27.93
CA ALA A 249 -11.44 21.99 27.71
C ALA A 249 -12.43 22.95 28.40
N ARG A 250 -13.48 22.46 29.07
CA ARG A 250 -14.38 23.26 29.92
C ARG A 250 -13.93 23.34 31.39
N ASN A 251 -12.96 22.54 31.84
CA ASN A 251 -12.65 22.33 33.27
C ASN A 251 -11.18 22.55 33.68
N ALA A 252 -10.35 23.20 32.85
CA ALA A 252 -8.90 23.32 33.11
C ALA A 252 -8.36 24.77 33.18
N TYR A 253 -8.90 25.57 34.10
CA TYR A 253 -8.11 26.63 34.75
C TYR A 253 -7.47 26.03 36.01
N GLY A 254 -6.18 25.64 35.96
CA GLY A 254 -5.52 25.08 37.13
C GLY A 254 -4.13 24.47 36.89
N ASN A 255 -3.11 25.27 37.16
CA ASN A 255 -1.74 24.92 37.54
C ASN A 255 -0.86 24.09 36.58
N ALA A 256 0.35 24.63 36.38
CA ALA A 256 1.49 23.91 35.81
C ALA A 256 2.27 23.19 36.92
N GLU A 257 3.03 22.15 36.57
CA GLU A 257 4.42 22.02 37.01
C GLU A 257 5.21 21.00 36.17
N SER A 258 6.54 21.08 36.28
CA SER A 258 7.52 20.41 35.42
C SER A 258 8.05 19.10 36.00
N ASN A 259 8.53 18.17 35.16
CA ASN A 259 9.72 17.40 35.53
C ASN A 259 10.57 16.93 34.35
N GLN A 260 11.89 16.82 34.56
CA GLN A 260 12.87 16.35 33.58
C GLN A 260 13.33 14.93 33.94
N GLY A 261 13.62 14.10 32.93
CA GLY A 261 14.22 12.77 33.10
C GLY A 261 15.02 12.39 31.86
N SER A 262 16.27 12.01 32.04
CA SER A 262 17.27 11.83 30.98
C SER A 262 17.71 10.37 30.82
N THR A 263 17.82 9.88 29.58
CA THR A 263 18.76 8.80 29.22
C THR A 263 19.10 8.76 27.73
N SER A 264 20.38 8.47 27.44
CA SER A 264 20.94 7.97 26.19
C SER A 264 20.63 6.47 25.99
N ARG A 265 20.80 5.78 24.85
CA ARG A 265 21.43 5.98 23.52
C ARG A 265 20.81 4.88 22.58
N GLU A 266 20.93 4.77 21.25
CA GLU A 266 21.76 5.42 20.20
C GLU A 266 21.07 5.34 18.79
N GLU A 267 21.78 5.82 17.77
CA GLU A 267 21.69 5.76 16.29
C GLU A 267 20.77 4.76 15.54
N ILE A 268 19.86 5.34 14.73
CA ILE A 268 19.68 4.97 13.31
C ILE A 268 19.65 6.27 12.48
N ALA A 269 20.77 6.59 11.83
CA ALA A 269 20.82 7.70 10.87
C ALA A 269 19.97 7.35 9.63
N GLY A 270 18.97 8.18 9.31
CA GLY A 270 18.12 8.00 8.12
C GLY A 270 16.60 7.97 8.34
N ALA A 271 16.10 8.17 9.57
CA ALA A 271 14.65 8.18 9.84
C ALA A 271 14.21 9.23 10.87
N ASN A 272 14.78 10.44 10.81
CA ASN A 272 14.37 11.56 11.65
C ASN A 272 14.11 12.80 10.79
N LEU A 273 13.01 12.80 10.01
CA LEU A 273 12.58 13.94 9.18
C LEU A 273 12.15 15.17 10.00
N TYR A 274 12.12 15.05 11.33
CA TYR A 274 11.99 16.19 12.25
C TYR A 274 13.34 16.78 12.67
N ALA A 275 14.50 16.25 12.26
CA ALA A 275 15.81 16.74 12.72
C ALA A 275 16.15 18.17 12.26
N ASP A 276 15.62 18.61 11.11
CA ASP A 276 15.70 20.02 10.67
C ASP A 276 14.62 20.92 11.31
N SER A 277 13.59 20.33 11.93
CA SER A 277 12.67 21.08 12.77
C SER A 277 13.32 21.27 14.15
N LYS A 278 13.33 22.49 14.68
CA LYS A 278 13.88 22.80 16.02
C LYS A 278 13.00 22.27 17.18
N LEU A 279 12.16 21.26 16.91
CA LEU A 279 11.15 20.73 17.82
C LEU A 279 11.67 19.48 18.52
N LYS A 280 11.53 19.46 19.85
CA LYS A 280 11.93 18.32 20.69
C LYS A 280 10.96 17.13 20.51
N PRO A 281 11.33 15.90 20.92
CA PRO A 281 10.46 14.72 20.76
C PRO A 281 9.07 14.83 21.42
N ASP A 282 8.97 15.56 22.54
CA ASP A 282 7.72 15.89 23.24
C ASP A 282 6.84 16.90 22.48
N GLN A 283 7.42 17.62 21.52
CA GLN A 283 6.77 18.55 20.61
C GLN A 283 6.45 17.90 19.25
N GLN A 284 6.70 16.60 19.06
CA GLN A 284 6.25 15.92 17.87
C GLN A 284 4.71 15.92 17.81
N PRO A 285 4.13 16.27 16.65
CA PRO A 285 2.70 16.47 16.53
C PRO A 285 1.91 15.17 16.79
N LYS A 286 0.99 15.21 17.76
CA LYS A 286 0.20 14.04 18.18
C LYS A 286 -0.95 13.76 17.21
N GLY A 287 -1.32 12.48 17.07
CA GLY A 287 -2.44 12.05 16.23
C GLY A 287 -2.13 12.01 14.73
N VAL A 288 -3.17 11.74 13.93
CA VAL A 288 -3.07 11.65 12.46
C VAL A 288 -3.24 13.01 11.80
N GLY A 289 -3.91 13.96 12.47
CA GLY A 289 -3.98 15.38 12.10
C GLY A 289 -2.74 16.20 12.44
N ASN A 290 -1.61 15.53 12.66
CA ASN A 290 -0.32 16.14 12.98
C ASN A 290 -0.41 17.29 13.98
N GLY A 291 -1.15 17.11 15.09
CA GLY A 291 -1.25 18.08 16.18
C GLY A 291 -1.79 19.46 15.78
N HIS A 292 -2.29 19.62 14.55
CA HIS A 292 -2.74 20.91 14.04
C HIS A 292 -4.08 21.30 14.68
N PRO A 293 -4.27 22.58 15.05
CA PRO A 293 -5.53 23.05 15.60
C PRO A 293 -6.62 23.05 14.52
N LEU A 294 -7.87 22.85 14.94
CA LEU A 294 -9.03 23.09 14.07
C LEU A 294 -9.11 24.57 13.66
N ARG A 295 -9.46 24.84 12.40
CA ARG A 295 -9.54 26.20 11.85
C ARG A 295 -10.99 26.70 11.86
N LEU A 296 -11.35 27.43 12.92
CA LEU A 296 -12.67 28.03 13.05
C LEU A 296 -13.00 28.95 11.85
N GLY A 297 -14.19 28.78 11.27
CA GLY A 297 -14.71 29.62 10.20
C GLY A 297 -14.25 29.26 8.78
N ASP A 298 -13.47 28.18 8.59
CA ASP A 298 -13.25 27.63 7.25
C ASP A 298 -14.43 26.73 6.80
N LEU A 299 -14.32 26.14 5.60
CA LEU A 299 -15.36 25.28 5.02
C LEU A 299 -15.45 23.88 5.66
N ARG A 300 -14.49 23.51 6.53
CA ARG A 300 -14.33 22.17 7.11
C ARG A 300 -13.89 22.27 8.60
N PRO A 301 -14.57 23.06 9.45
CA PRO A 301 -14.03 23.49 10.76
C PRO A 301 -13.90 22.37 11.79
N ASN A 302 -14.50 21.20 11.53
CA ASN A 302 -14.43 19.99 12.37
C ASN A 302 -13.44 18.95 11.81
N CYS A 303 -12.58 19.34 10.87
CA CYS A 303 -11.60 18.46 10.22
C CYS A 303 -10.18 18.96 10.49
N VAL A 304 -9.26 18.04 10.80
CA VAL A 304 -7.83 18.37 10.98
C VAL A 304 -7.07 18.34 9.66
N GLY A 305 -5.99 19.12 9.59
CA GLY A 305 -5.01 19.03 8.51
C GLY A 305 -4.04 17.87 8.71
N ARG A 306 -3.58 17.27 7.61
CA ARG A 306 -2.45 16.33 7.57
C ARG A 306 -1.31 16.98 6.79
N ASP A 307 -0.10 16.82 7.31
CA ASP A 307 1.15 17.05 6.59
C ASP A 307 1.61 15.76 5.87
N THR A 308 2.14 15.93 4.66
CA THR A 308 2.59 14.83 3.81
C THR A 308 4.08 14.93 3.51
N VAL A 309 4.79 13.84 3.72
CA VAL A 309 6.16 13.63 3.25
C VAL A 309 6.09 13.09 1.82
N MET A 310 6.83 13.74 0.92
CA MET A 310 6.99 13.37 -0.48
C MET A 310 8.37 12.73 -0.68
N LEU A 311 8.39 11.51 -1.20
CA LEU A 311 9.62 10.83 -1.62
C LEU A 311 9.52 10.37 -3.08
N PHE A 312 10.63 10.35 -3.78
CA PHE A 312 10.71 10.15 -5.23
C PHE A 312 11.81 9.17 -5.61
N LEU A 313 11.63 8.47 -6.72
CA LEU A 313 12.63 7.64 -7.36
C LEU A 313 12.51 7.84 -8.87
N CYS A 314 13.56 8.39 -9.48
CA CYS A 314 13.59 8.69 -10.90
C CYS A 314 14.26 7.56 -11.71
N TRP A 315 14.11 7.61 -13.03
CA TRP A 315 14.64 6.58 -13.95
C TRP A 315 16.17 6.56 -14.00
N ASP A 316 16.82 7.70 -13.78
CA ASP A 316 18.26 7.87 -13.65
C ASP A 316 18.76 7.23 -12.35
N ASP A 317 18.16 7.55 -11.19
CA ASP A 317 18.44 6.84 -9.92
C ASP A 317 18.27 5.31 -10.05
N TRP A 318 17.28 4.88 -10.84
CA TRP A 318 16.99 3.46 -11.10
C TRP A 318 18.12 2.77 -11.86
N GLU A 319 18.66 3.42 -12.89
CA GLU A 319 19.81 2.92 -13.67
C GLU A 319 21.14 3.08 -12.91
N GLU A 320 21.28 4.08 -12.04
CA GLU A 320 22.45 4.34 -11.19
C GLU A 320 22.49 3.51 -9.88
N GLY A 321 21.82 2.35 -9.86
CA GLY A 321 21.97 1.34 -8.80
C GLY A 321 20.75 1.13 -7.89
N ALA A 322 19.69 1.93 -8.01
CA ALA A 322 18.49 1.70 -7.21
C ALA A 322 17.73 0.43 -7.64
N ARG A 323 17.83 -0.01 -8.91
CA ARG A 323 17.36 -1.32 -9.38
C ARG A 323 17.96 -2.45 -8.54
N GLU A 324 19.29 -2.52 -8.44
CA GLU A 324 20.04 -3.55 -7.73
C GLU A 324 19.76 -3.50 -6.23
N LYS A 325 19.64 -2.30 -5.65
CA LYS A 325 19.20 -2.10 -4.26
C LYS A 325 17.81 -2.69 -4.01
N VAL A 326 16.85 -2.41 -4.90
CA VAL A 326 15.48 -2.93 -4.81
C VAL A 326 15.46 -4.45 -4.95
N GLU A 327 16.17 -5.02 -5.93
CA GLU A 327 16.29 -6.47 -6.07
C GLU A 327 16.94 -7.11 -4.84
N GLY A 328 18.00 -6.51 -4.30
CA GLY A 328 18.66 -6.96 -3.09
C GLY A 328 17.73 -6.98 -1.89
N VAL A 329 16.87 -5.96 -1.74
CA VAL A 329 15.82 -5.92 -0.68
C VAL A 329 14.72 -6.96 -0.95
N MET A 330 14.30 -7.14 -2.21
CA MET A 330 13.30 -8.16 -2.60
C MET A 330 13.79 -9.59 -2.40
N LYS A 331 15.10 -9.85 -2.51
CA LYS A 331 15.72 -11.18 -2.33
C LYS A 331 15.96 -11.55 -0.86
N ARG A 332 15.91 -10.61 0.09
CA ARG A 332 16.12 -10.92 1.51
C ARG A 332 15.11 -11.96 2.00
N VAL A 333 15.61 -13.02 2.61
CA VAL A 333 14.89 -13.80 3.61
C VAL A 333 15.11 -13.06 4.94
N ASN A 334 14.07 -12.90 5.75
CA ASN A 334 14.29 -12.43 7.10
C ASN A 334 14.88 -13.60 7.89
N GLU A 335 16.09 -13.42 8.40
CA GLU A 335 16.63 -14.16 9.54
C GLU A 335 15.84 -13.80 10.82
#